data_AF-A0AAN0ISL2-F1
#
_entry.id   AF-A0AAN0ISL2-F1
#
_cell.length_a   1.000
_cell.length_b   1.000
_cell.length_c   1.000
_cell.angle_alpha   90.00
_cell.angle_beta   90.00
_cell.angle_gamma   90.00
#
_symmetry.space_group_name_H-M   'P 1'
#
loop_
_entity.id
_entity.type
_entity.pdbx_description
1 polymer ?
#
loop_
_entity_poly.entity_id
_entity_poly.type
_entity_poly.pdbx_seq_one_letter_code
_entity_poly.pdbx_strand_id
1 'polypeptide(L)'
;SSLSDEQKERCLAELPSFIEYFGYSYFFANILSGPQISYIRYKHFISSILFDYKTTPSSLLPGLQRLLLGILTAVIYSQFNKYFPLSGILSEEYQARSLLSKLLIMIITGKLALWRYMAVWTFAGATCVIMGISYNKSLSTPEYTDWTAVYNVNFWNNETSITLQVSDA
;
A
#
# COMPACT_ATOMS: atom_id res chain seq x y z
N SER A 1 -18.51 19.50 17.42
CA SER A 1 -17.39 18.84 16.72
C SER A 1 -17.84 18.57 15.29
N SER A 2 -17.14 19.07 14.28
CA SER A 2 -17.43 18.80 12.86
C SER A 2 -16.64 17.57 12.41
N LEU A 3 -17.30 16.60 11.77
CA LEU A 3 -16.63 15.45 11.16
C LEU A 3 -15.70 15.92 10.02
N SER A 4 -14.54 15.28 9.86
CA SER A 4 -13.70 15.48 8.67
C SER A 4 -14.39 14.90 7.43
N ASP A 5 -13.99 15.35 6.25
CA ASP A 5 -14.63 14.88 5.01
C ASP A 5 -14.39 13.38 4.77
N GLU A 6 -13.23 12.85 5.16
CA GLU A 6 -12.98 11.40 5.16
C GLU A 6 -13.92 10.63 6.10
N GLN A 7 -14.20 11.20 7.29
CA GLN A 7 -15.11 10.57 8.26
C GLN A 7 -16.55 10.54 7.74
N LYS A 8 -16.97 11.59 7.02
CA LYS A 8 -18.29 11.63 6.38
C LYS A 8 -18.38 10.61 5.23
N GLU A 9 -17.34 10.53 4.39
CA GLU A 9 -17.31 9.59 3.26
C GLU A 9 -17.29 8.12 3.71
N ARG A 10 -16.59 7.82 4.81
CA ARG A 10 -16.46 6.45 5.34
C ARG A 10 -17.53 6.08 6.37
N CYS A 11 -18.53 6.95 6.57
CA CYS A 11 -19.58 6.74 7.56
C CYS A 11 -20.46 5.53 7.21
N LEU A 12 -20.72 4.67 8.19
CA LEU A 12 -21.66 3.55 8.08
C LEU A 12 -23.05 4.02 8.48
N ALA A 13 -23.93 4.23 7.49
CA ALA A 13 -25.34 4.54 7.75
C ALA A 13 -26.12 3.31 8.27
N GLU A 14 -25.74 2.11 7.80
CA GLU A 14 -26.38 0.84 8.12
C GLU A 14 -25.33 -0.22 8.41
N LEU A 15 -25.67 -1.18 9.27
CA LEU A 15 -24.80 -2.31 9.60
C LEU A 15 -24.71 -3.29 8.42
N PRO A 16 -23.51 -3.83 8.13
CA PRO A 16 -23.36 -4.89 7.15
C PRO A 16 -24.13 -6.14 7.57
N SER A 17 -24.72 -6.83 6.61
CA SER A 17 -25.17 -8.21 6.81
C SER A 17 -23.98 -9.13 7.09
N PHE A 18 -24.23 -10.32 7.67
CA PHE A 18 -23.15 -11.29 7.93
C PHE A 18 -22.38 -11.66 6.66
N ILE A 19 -23.06 -11.81 5.53
CA ILE A 19 -22.41 -12.15 4.26
C ILE A 19 -21.50 -11.03 3.74
N GLU A 20 -21.94 -9.77 3.84
CA GLU A 20 -21.10 -8.64 3.43
C GLU A 20 -19.91 -8.46 4.37
N TYR A 21 -20.10 -8.69 5.68
CA TYR A 21 -19.03 -8.66 6.67
C TYR A 21 -17.96 -9.71 6.35
N PHE A 22 -18.34 -10.97 6.19
CA PHE A 22 -17.39 -12.03 5.84
C PHE A 22 -16.76 -11.80 4.46
N GLY A 23 -17.53 -11.33 3.48
CA GLY A 23 -17.02 -10.96 2.17
C GLY A 23 -15.95 -9.87 2.24
N TYR A 24 -16.14 -8.87 3.08
CA TYR A 24 -15.17 -7.81 3.34
C TYR A 24 -13.93 -8.33 4.10
N SER A 25 -14.13 -9.09 5.17
CA SER A 25 -13.04 -9.65 5.98
C SER A 25 -12.13 -10.59 5.20
N TYR A 26 -12.69 -11.38 4.28
CA TYR A 26 -11.96 -12.33 3.44
C TYR A 26 -11.71 -11.82 2.02
N PHE A 27 -11.85 -10.51 1.78
CA PHE A 27 -11.59 -9.94 0.47
C PHE A 27 -10.12 -10.16 0.08
N PHE A 28 -9.89 -10.86 -1.04
CA PHE A 28 -8.57 -11.31 -1.47
C PHE A 28 -7.53 -10.20 -1.55
N ALA A 29 -7.93 -8.99 -1.95
CA ALA A 29 -7.00 -7.87 -2.05
C ALA A 29 -6.51 -7.37 -0.68
N ASN A 30 -7.24 -7.65 0.41
CA ASN A 30 -6.97 -7.18 1.76
C ASN A 30 -6.39 -8.22 2.72
N ILE A 31 -6.69 -9.51 2.50
CA ILE A 31 -6.48 -10.55 3.52
C ILE A 31 -5.00 -10.80 3.89
N LEU A 32 -4.06 -10.64 2.96
CA LEU A 32 -2.64 -10.96 3.20
C LEU A 32 -1.82 -9.76 3.68
N SER A 33 -1.89 -8.65 2.94
CA SER A 33 -1.12 -7.44 3.21
C SER A 33 -1.70 -6.22 2.49
N GLY A 34 -3.01 -6.26 2.26
CA GLY A 34 -3.63 -5.25 1.42
C GLY A 34 -3.62 -3.87 2.04
N PRO A 35 -3.79 -2.84 1.21
CA PRO A 35 -4.09 -1.52 1.70
C PRO A 35 -5.35 -1.54 2.58
N GLN A 36 -5.43 -0.60 3.51
CA GLN A 36 -6.64 -0.43 4.29
C GLN A 36 -7.75 0.13 3.39
N ILE A 37 -8.78 -0.67 3.14
CA ILE A 37 -9.95 -0.26 2.37
C ILE A 37 -11.11 -0.11 3.35
N SER A 38 -11.89 0.98 3.26
CA SER A 38 -13.10 1.11 4.09
C SER A 38 -14.18 0.13 3.63
N TYR A 39 -15.03 -0.32 4.57
CA TYR A 39 -16.18 -1.15 4.22
C TYR A 39 -17.11 -0.46 3.20
N ILE A 40 -17.33 0.85 3.32
CA ILE A 40 -18.15 1.61 2.36
C ILE A 40 -17.60 1.50 0.93
N ARG A 41 -16.27 1.62 0.75
CA ARG A 41 -15.66 1.46 -0.58
C ARG A 41 -15.78 0.03 -1.08
N TYR A 42 -15.61 -0.97 -0.22
CA TYR A 42 -15.89 -2.37 -0.57
C TYR A 42 -17.36 -2.57 -0.99
N LYS A 43 -18.33 -1.98 -0.27
CA LYS A 43 -19.75 -2.02 -0.60
C LYS A 43 -20.02 -1.37 -1.97
N HIS A 44 -19.44 -0.20 -2.24
CA HIS A 44 -19.56 0.45 -3.55
C HIS A 44 -18.92 -0.37 -4.68
N PHE A 45 -17.82 -1.08 -4.39
CA PHE A 45 -17.15 -1.97 -5.32
C PHE A 45 -18.03 -3.17 -5.69
N ILE A 46 -18.55 -3.91 -4.71
CA ILE A 46 -19.40 -5.09 -4.97
C ILE A 46 -20.75 -4.72 -5.59
N SER A 47 -21.28 -3.54 -5.25
CA SER A 47 -22.50 -3.00 -5.86
C SER A 47 -22.27 -2.38 -7.25
N SER A 48 -21.06 -2.47 -7.79
CA SER A 48 -20.66 -1.91 -9.10
C SER A 48 -20.89 -0.40 -9.24
N ILE A 49 -21.03 0.34 -8.14
CA ILE A 49 -21.27 1.79 -8.13
C ILE A 49 -20.00 2.55 -8.55
N LEU A 50 -18.83 1.98 -8.23
CA LEU A 50 -17.53 2.51 -8.63
C LEU A 50 -17.32 2.45 -10.14
N PHE A 51 -18.00 1.54 -10.85
CA PHE A 51 -17.75 1.28 -12.26
C PHE A 51 -18.91 1.74 -13.14
N ASP A 52 -18.56 2.36 -14.25
CA ASP A 52 -19.47 2.57 -15.37
C ASP A 52 -18.76 2.08 -16.64
N TYR A 53 -19.39 1.13 -17.35
CA TYR A 53 -18.85 0.49 -18.54
C TYR A 53 -18.36 1.50 -19.60
N LYS A 54 -18.99 2.67 -19.68
CA LYS A 54 -18.67 3.67 -20.71
C LYS A 54 -17.55 4.63 -20.31
N THR A 55 -17.37 4.87 -19.02
CA THR A 55 -16.50 5.96 -18.52
C THR A 55 -15.32 5.44 -17.70
N THR A 56 -15.35 4.19 -17.23
CA THR A 56 -14.25 3.63 -16.45
C THR A 56 -13.04 3.42 -17.36
N PRO A 57 -11.91 4.05 -17.06
CA PRO A 57 -10.71 3.84 -17.84
C PRO A 57 -10.11 2.46 -17.60
N SER A 58 -9.18 2.05 -18.47
CA SER A 58 -8.47 0.78 -18.28
C SER A 58 -7.57 0.83 -17.04
N SER A 59 -7.72 -0.15 -16.15
CA SER A 59 -6.88 -0.36 -14.97
C SER A 59 -5.59 -1.12 -15.26
N LEU A 60 -5.49 -1.75 -16.44
CA LEU A 60 -4.45 -2.74 -16.72
C LEU A 60 -3.06 -2.12 -16.75
N LEU A 61 -2.87 -1.03 -17.48
CA LEU A 61 -1.57 -0.38 -17.60
C LEU A 61 -1.08 0.19 -16.25
N PRO A 62 -1.88 0.96 -15.48
CA PRO A 62 -1.50 1.40 -14.14
C PRO A 62 -1.23 0.24 -13.18
N GLY A 63 -2.02 -0.84 -13.28
CA GLY A 63 -1.83 -2.06 -12.49
C GLY A 63 -0.51 -2.75 -12.79
N LEU A 64 -0.17 -2.93 -14.07
CA LEU A 64 1.09 -3.55 -14.51
C LEU A 64 2.31 -2.72 -14.13
N GLN A 65 2.24 -1.39 -14.23
CA GLN A 65 3.33 -0.51 -13.79
C GLN A 65 3.63 -0.69 -12.29
N ARG A 66 2.59 -0.75 -11.45
CA ARG A 66 2.75 -1.00 -10.01
C ARG A 66 3.22 -2.41 -9.72
N LEU A 67 2.74 -3.40 -10.45
CA LEU A 67 3.20 -4.78 -10.34
C LEU A 67 4.70 -4.88 -10.64
N LEU A 68 5.15 -4.26 -11.74
CA LEU A 68 6.55 -4.22 -12.13
C LEU A 68 7.40 -3.53 -11.07
N LEU A 69 6.94 -2.42 -10.49
CA LEU A 69 7.62 -1.77 -9.37
C LEU A 69 7.79 -2.72 -8.18
N GLY A 70 6.73 -3.43 -7.77
CA GLY A 70 6.79 -4.40 -6.68
C GLY A 70 7.78 -5.54 -6.95
N ILE A 71 7.81 -6.06 -8.18
CA ILE A 71 8.77 -7.09 -8.61
C ILE A 71 10.20 -6.56 -8.55
N LEU A 72 10.46 -5.36 -9.07
CA LEU A 72 11.80 -4.74 -9.02
C LEU A 72 12.27 -4.57 -7.57
N THR A 73 11.42 -4.05 -6.68
CA THR A 73 11.75 -3.92 -5.26
C THR A 73 12.05 -5.27 -4.61
N ALA A 74 11.26 -6.31 -4.92
CA ALA A 74 11.48 -7.66 -4.39
C ALA A 74 12.81 -8.27 -4.87
N VAL A 75 13.14 -8.11 -6.16
CA VAL A 75 14.40 -8.58 -6.74
C VAL A 75 15.58 -7.87 -6.09
N ILE A 76 15.52 -6.54 -5.97
CA ILE A 76 16.59 -5.76 -5.33
C ILE A 76 16.76 -6.21 -3.87
N TYR A 77 15.67 -6.31 -3.10
CA TYR A 77 15.72 -6.84 -1.73
C TYR A 77 16.40 -8.22 -1.67
N SER A 78 15.99 -9.16 -2.53
CA SER A 78 16.53 -10.53 -2.55
C SER A 78 18.04 -10.57 -2.82
N GLN A 79 18.54 -9.67 -3.67
CA GLN A 79 19.97 -9.59 -3.99
C GLN A 79 20.78 -8.98 -2.84
N PHE A 80 20.29 -7.90 -2.22
CA PHE A 80 21.01 -7.21 -1.15
C PHE A 80 20.92 -7.92 0.21
N ASN A 81 19.80 -8.59 0.50
CA ASN A 81 19.60 -9.34 1.75
C ASN A 81 20.59 -10.50 1.92
N LYS A 82 21.23 -10.98 0.85
CA LYS A 82 22.31 -11.97 0.90
C LYS A 82 23.58 -11.43 1.58
N TYR A 83 23.85 -10.13 1.41
CA TYR A 83 25.05 -9.47 1.95
C TYR A 83 24.79 -8.83 3.31
N PHE A 84 23.58 -8.31 3.52
CA PHE A 84 23.18 -7.63 4.75
C PHE A 84 21.91 -8.27 5.33
N PRO A 85 21.98 -9.54 5.77
CA PRO A 85 20.84 -10.17 6.41
C PRO A 85 20.57 -9.53 7.77
N LEU A 86 19.28 -9.41 8.14
CA LEU A 86 18.89 -8.85 9.44
C LEU A 86 19.49 -9.63 10.62
N SER A 87 19.64 -10.95 10.50
CA SER A 87 20.30 -11.80 11.50
C SER A 87 21.78 -11.49 11.66
N GLY A 88 22.43 -10.88 10.66
CA GLY A 88 23.84 -10.50 10.71
C GLY A 88 24.15 -9.44 11.76
N ILE A 89 23.16 -8.67 12.23
CA ILE A 89 23.32 -7.69 13.32
C ILE A 89 23.55 -8.39 14.67
N LEU A 90 23.12 -9.65 14.81
CA LEU A 90 23.26 -10.43 16.03
C LEU A 90 24.59 -11.21 16.09
N SER A 91 25.40 -11.19 15.02
CA SER A 91 26.64 -11.95 14.98
C SER A 91 27.74 -11.33 15.84
N GLU A 92 28.64 -12.17 16.36
CA GLU A 92 29.83 -11.71 17.09
C GLU A 92 30.74 -10.83 16.21
N GLU A 93 30.81 -11.13 14.91
CA GLU A 93 31.55 -10.32 13.93
C GLU A 93 31.01 -8.89 13.83
N TYR A 94 29.69 -8.71 13.88
CA TYR A 94 29.10 -7.37 13.93
C TYR A 94 29.45 -6.70 15.25
N GLN A 95 29.40 -7.42 16.37
CA GLN A 95 29.73 -6.87 17.69
C GLN A 95 31.19 -6.43 17.84
N ALA A 96 32.11 -7.06 17.11
CA ALA A 96 33.53 -6.70 17.10
C ALA A 96 33.85 -5.44 16.25
N ARG A 97 32.92 -4.93 15.44
CA ARG A 97 33.14 -3.74 14.58
C ARG A 97 33.13 -2.44 15.37
N SER A 98 33.76 -1.40 14.80
CA SER A 98 33.71 -0.04 15.34
C SER A 98 32.27 0.51 15.35
N LEU A 99 32.01 1.47 16.24
CA LEU A 99 30.67 2.07 16.40
C LEU A 99 30.14 2.64 15.09
N LEU A 100 30.98 3.35 14.31
CA LEU A 100 30.57 3.92 13.03
C LEU A 100 30.14 2.83 12.03
N SER A 101 30.92 1.75 11.91
CA SER A 101 30.57 0.64 11.03
C SER A 101 29.27 -0.05 11.47
N LYS A 102 29.05 -0.20 12.79
CA LYS A 102 27.80 -0.76 13.33
C LYS A 102 26.60 0.09 12.93
N LEU A 103 26.69 1.41 13.05
CA LEU A 103 25.63 2.34 12.68
C LEU A 103 25.31 2.29 11.18
N LEU A 104 26.33 2.31 10.32
CA LEU A 104 26.12 2.25 8.87
C LEU A 104 25.47 0.92 8.44
N ILE A 105 25.96 -0.21 8.94
CA ILE A 105 25.38 -1.53 8.66
C ILE A 105 23.94 -1.59 9.18
N MET A 106 23.65 -1.03 10.35
CA MET A 106 22.30 -0.98 10.92
C MET A 106 21.34 -0.17 10.04
N ILE A 107 21.76 1.01 9.54
CA ILE A 107 20.96 1.83 8.63
C ILE A 107 20.65 1.07 7.32
N ILE A 108 21.67 0.46 6.71
CA ILE A 108 21.51 -0.30 5.47
C ILE A 108 20.56 -1.49 5.67
N THR A 109 20.79 -2.26 6.73
CA THR A 109 19.99 -3.45 7.03
C THR A 109 18.55 -3.09 7.39
N GLY A 110 18.35 -1.98 8.13
CA GLY A 110 17.02 -1.44 8.42
C GLY A 110 16.27 -1.01 7.16
N LYS A 111 16.94 -0.32 6.22
CA LYS A 111 16.35 0.02 4.92
C LYS A 111 15.98 -1.22 4.10
N LEU A 112 16.86 -2.23 4.05
CA LEU A 112 16.54 -3.49 3.38
C LEU A 112 15.36 -4.21 4.02
N ALA A 113 15.26 -4.18 5.35
CA ALA A 113 14.12 -4.72 6.08
C ALA A 113 12.81 -3.97 5.77
N LEU A 114 12.87 -2.67 5.45
CA LEU A 114 11.71 -1.91 4.98
C LEU A 114 11.32 -2.30 3.53
N TRP A 115 12.31 -2.46 2.65
CA TRP A 115 12.08 -2.75 1.22
C TRP A 115 11.30 -4.06 0.98
N ARG A 116 11.48 -5.09 1.82
CA ARG A 116 10.65 -6.30 1.73
C ARG A 116 9.16 -6.03 1.96
N TYR A 117 8.81 -5.12 2.87
CA TYR A 117 7.42 -4.74 3.13
C TYR A 117 6.88 -3.85 2.01
N MET A 118 7.70 -2.93 1.51
CA MET A 118 7.35 -2.08 0.38
C MET A 118 7.02 -2.88 -0.88
N ALA A 119 7.77 -3.95 -1.16
CA ALA A 119 7.48 -4.86 -2.26
C ALA A 119 6.09 -5.52 -2.11
N VAL A 120 5.82 -6.08 -0.93
CA VAL A 120 4.57 -6.78 -0.60
C VAL A 120 3.36 -5.82 -0.65
N TRP A 121 3.47 -4.64 -0.05
CA TRP A 121 2.41 -3.63 -0.09
C TRP A 121 2.15 -3.10 -1.50
N THR A 122 3.22 -2.91 -2.30
CA THR A 122 3.09 -2.48 -3.70
C THR A 122 2.38 -3.54 -4.55
N PHE A 123 2.69 -4.82 -4.33
CA PHE A 123 2.02 -5.94 -4.99
C PHE A 123 0.53 -6.01 -4.66
N ALA A 124 0.17 -5.83 -3.38
CA ALA A 124 -1.23 -5.79 -2.97
C ALA A 124 -1.96 -4.56 -3.54
N GLY A 125 -1.30 -3.40 -3.58
CA GLY A 125 -1.81 -2.21 -4.25
C GLY A 125 -2.03 -2.41 -5.75
N ALA A 126 -1.13 -3.10 -6.45
CA ALA A 126 -1.29 -3.45 -7.86
C ALA A 126 -2.52 -4.33 -8.10
N THR A 127 -2.76 -5.31 -7.22
CA THR A 127 -3.97 -6.17 -7.26
C THR A 127 -5.24 -5.31 -7.14
N CYS A 128 -5.28 -4.38 -6.18
CA CYS A 128 -6.41 -3.47 -6.00
C CYS A 128 -6.68 -2.60 -7.24
N VAL A 129 -5.61 -2.11 -7.90
CA VAL A 129 -5.75 -1.34 -9.14
C VAL A 129 -6.34 -2.19 -10.25
N ILE A 130 -5.78 -3.39 -10.49
CA ILE A 130 -6.26 -4.28 -11.56
C ILE A 130 -7.72 -4.68 -11.34
N MET A 131 -8.10 -5.02 -10.11
CA MET A 131 -9.50 -5.35 -9.75
C MET A 131 -10.45 -4.15 -9.90
N GLY A 132 -9.91 -2.93 -9.90
CA GLY A 132 -10.66 -1.72 -10.12
C GLY A 132 -11.13 -1.02 -8.84
N ILE A 133 -10.98 -1.64 -7.66
CA ILE A 133 -11.41 -1.07 -6.38
C ILE A 133 -10.64 0.21 -6.02
N SER A 134 -9.50 0.48 -6.66
CA SER A 134 -8.73 1.72 -6.48
C SER A 134 -9.20 2.89 -7.33
N TYR A 135 -10.22 2.73 -8.18
CA TYR A 135 -10.69 3.82 -9.04
C TYR A 135 -11.27 4.98 -8.23
N ASN A 136 -10.87 6.20 -8.54
CA ASN A 136 -11.43 7.40 -7.98
C ASN A 136 -12.37 8.04 -9.01
N LYS A 137 -13.68 7.90 -8.79
CA LYS A 137 -14.69 8.43 -9.70
C LYS A 137 -14.82 9.94 -9.51
N SER A 138 -14.17 10.73 -10.36
CA SER A 138 -14.38 12.17 -10.39
C SER A 138 -15.76 12.51 -10.97
N LEU A 139 -16.54 13.31 -10.26
CA LEU A 139 -17.84 13.82 -10.74
C LEU A 139 -17.68 14.95 -11.77
N SER A 140 -16.55 15.64 -11.78
CA SER A 140 -16.30 16.81 -12.62
C SER A 140 -15.55 16.49 -13.92
N THR A 141 -14.80 15.38 -13.97
CA THR A 141 -13.95 15.01 -15.10
C THR A 141 -14.03 13.50 -15.38
N PRO A 142 -14.96 13.05 -16.24
CA PRO A 142 -15.16 11.63 -16.55
C PRO A 142 -13.94 10.93 -17.16
N GLU A 143 -13.06 11.67 -17.85
CA GLU A 143 -11.82 11.15 -18.46
C GLU A 143 -10.66 10.99 -17.46
N TYR A 144 -10.87 11.33 -16.18
CA TYR A 144 -9.81 11.31 -15.18
C TYR A 144 -9.43 9.87 -14.78
N THR A 145 -8.19 9.50 -15.11
CA THR A 145 -7.59 8.19 -14.82
C THR A 145 -6.89 8.21 -13.45
N ASP A 146 -7.67 8.14 -12.37
CA ASP A 146 -7.12 8.07 -11.01
C ASP A 146 -7.38 6.72 -10.34
N TRP A 147 -6.28 6.06 -10.00
CA TRP A 147 -6.23 4.75 -9.36
C TRP A 147 -5.61 4.82 -7.95
N THR A 148 -5.66 5.99 -7.32
CA THR A 148 -4.99 6.25 -6.03
C THR A 148 -5.88 6.13 -4.80
N ALA A 149 -7.18 5.84 -4.95
CA ALA A 149 -8.12 5.84 -3.82
C ALA A 149 -7.82 4.80 -2.73
N VAL A 150 -7.05 3.77 -3.07
CA VAL A 150 -6.63 2.67 -2.18
C VAL A 150 -5.09 2.64 -2.06
N TYR A 151 -4.44 3.75 -2.39
CA TYR A 151 -2.99 3.91 -2.36
C TYR A 151 -2.49 4.12 -0.92
N ASN A 152 -1.95 3.07 -0.30
CA ASN A 152 -1.45 3.12 1.08
C ASN A 152 0.07 3.41 1.18
N VAL A 153 0.82 3.14 0.12
CA VAL A 153 2.29 3.18 0.13
C VAL A 153 2.79 4.08 -0.99
N ASN A 154 3.34 5.23 -0.59
CA ASN A 154 4.14 6.07 -1.47
C ASN A 154 5.61 5.68 -1.32
N PHE A 155 6.20 5.14 -2.38
CA PHE A 155 7.57 4.64 -2.36
C PHE A 155 8.56 5.73 -1.94
N TRP A 156 8.47 6.90 -2.58
CA TRP A 156 9.41 7.99 -2.34
C TRP A 156 9.21 8.63 -0.97
N ASN A 157 7.97 8.91 -0.60
CA ASN A 157 7.70 9.50 0.71
C ASN A 157 8.12 8.55 1.82
N ASN A 158 7.91 7.23 1.69
CA ASN A 158 8.38 6.30 2.72
C ASN A 158 9.90 6.21 2.80
N GLU A 159 10.62 6.36 1.69
CA GLU A 159 12.09 6.32 1.67
C GLU A 159 12.76 7.58 2.18
N THR A 160 12.14 8.73 1.95
CA THR A 160 12.69 10.04 2.31
C THR A 160 12.02 10.65 3.54
N SER A 161 10.90 10.09 4.01
CA SER A 161 10.24 10.56 5.23
C SER A 161 11.20 10.42 6.40
N ILE A 162 11.50 11.57 6.97
CA ILE A 162 12.02 11.64 8.31
C ILE A 162 10.86 11.28 9.25
N THR A 163 11.12 10.48 10.28
CA THR A 163 10.12 10.04 11.26
C THR A 163 9.45 11.20 12.03
N LEU A 164 9.90 12.44 11.80
CA LEU A 164 9.31 13.67 12.31
C LEU A 164 8.22 14.15 11.34
N GLN A 165 6.98 13.74 11.61
CA GLN A 165 5.83 14.48 11.10
C GLN A 165 5.81 15.83 11.81
N VAL A 166 6.30 16.88 11.15
CA VAL A 166 5.90 18.24 11.52
C VAL A 166 4.48 18.38 10.98
N SER A 167 3.48 18.34 11.88
CA SER A 167 2.10 18.62 11.49
C SER A 167 2.02 20.11 11.14
N ASP A 168 2.05 20.43 9.86
CA ASP A 168 1.61 21.75 9.44
C ASP A 168 0.08 21.76 9.53
N ALA A 169 -0.40 22.63 10.41
CA ALA A 169 -1.79 22.86 10.79
C ALA A 169 -2.59 23.61 9.72
#